data_AF-A0AA88UUM3-F1
#
_entry.id   AF-A0AA88UUM3-F1
#
_cell.length_a   1.000
_cell.length_b   1.000
_cell.length_c   1.000
_cell.angle_alpha   90.00
_cell.angle_beta   90.00
_cell.angle_gamma   90.00
#
_symmetry.space_group_name_H-M   'P 1'
#
loop_
_entity.id
_entity.type
_entity.pdbx_description
1 polymer ?
#
loop_
_entity_poly.entity_id
_entity_poly.type
_entity_poly.pdbx_seq_one_letter_code
_entity_poly.pdbx_strand_id
1 'polypeptide(L)'
;MKVTEKCDVYSFGVLALEVIKGKHPGDIIPSLTSSSEKLQLKDLVDERLPYLSPKIEEAVKSIIVLARSCLHTNPQSRPTMHNVSQLPNDVIKKKKNCNAGQ
;
A
#
# COMPACT_ATOMS: atom_id res chain seq x y z
N MET A 1 -23.86 -0.77 9.41
CA MET A 1 -22.65 -1.27 8.72
C MET A 1 -23.02 -2.59 8.05
N LYS A 2 -22.85 -2.73 6.73
CA LYS A 2 -23.10 -4.00 6.02
C LYS A 2 -21.78 -4.76 5.92
N VAL A 3 -21.73 -5.98 6.44
CA VAL A 3 -20.56 -6.84 6.35
C VAL A 3 -20.49 -7.42 4.93
N THR A 4 -19.37 -7.20 4.25
CA THR A 4 -19.07 -7.75 2.92
C THR A 4 -17.58 -8.05 2.84
N GLU A 5 -17.14 -8.74 1.79
CA GLU A 5 -15.71 -8.93 1.44
C GLU A 5 -14.90 -7.62 1.40
N LYS A 6 -15.56 -6.46 1.23
CA LYS A 6 -14.90 -5.15 1.24
C LYS A 6 -14.36 -4.77 2.63
N CYS A 7 -14.84 -5.41 3.70
CA CYS A 7 -14.28 -5.28 5.04
C CYS A 7 -12.88 -5.90 5.12
N ASP A 8 -12.67 -7.04 4.47
CA ASP A 8 -11.36 -7.71 4.39
C ASP A 8 -10.40 -6.88 3.56
N VAL A 9 -10.87 -6.29 2.46
CA VAL A 9 -10.07 -5.36 1.63
C VAL A 9 -9.59 -4.16 2.46
N TYR A 10 -10.47 -3.56 3.27
CA TYR A 10 -10.08 -2.43 4.13
C TYR A 10 -9.04 -2.85 5.16
N SER A 11 -9.28 -3.97 5.84
CA SER A 11 -8.36 -4.50 6.87
C SER A 11 -7.00 -4.87 6.28
N PHE A 12 -6.98 -5.40 5.05
CA PHE A 12 -5.74 -5.61 4.30
C PHE A 12 -5.01 -4.29 4.02
N GLY A 13 -5.73 -3.23 3.63
CA GLY A 13 -5.14 -1.90 3.42
C GLY A 13 -4.43 -1.37 4.68
N VAL A 14 -5.04 -1.56 5.85
CA VAL A 14 -4.41 -1.23 7.15
C VAL A 14 -3.16 -2.07 7.38
N LEU A 15 -3.27 -3.40 7.22
CA LEU A 15 -2.17 -4.34 7.41
C LEU A 15 -0.97 -4.05 6.49
N ALA A 16 -1.22 -3.73 5.22
CA ALA A 16 -0.17 -3.41 4.25
C ALA A 16 0.64 -2.18 4.69
N LEU A 17 -0.04 -1.15 5.20
CA LEU A 17 0.62 0.05 5.74
C LEU A 17 1.35 -0.24 7.05
N GLU A 18 0.78 -1.08 7.92
CA GLU A 18 1.44 -1.51 9.15
C GLU A 18 2.77 -2.22 8.85
N VAL A 19 2.80 -3.10 7.85
CA VAL A 19 4.02 -3.77 7.39
C VAL A 19 5.04 -2.76 6.84
N ILE A 20 4.61 -1.80 6.02
CA ILE A 20 5.52 -0.79 5.45
C ILE A 20 6.07 0.14 6.53
N LYS A 21 5.24 0.53 7.50
CA LYS A 21 5.58 1.47 8.57
C LYS A 21 6.32 0.80 9.73
N GLY A 22 6.18 -0.52 9.89
CA GLY A 22 6.71 -1.30 11.02
C GLY A 22 5.97 -1.10 12.34
N LYS A 23 4.83 -0.39 12.32
CA LYS A 23 3.94 -0.13 13.47
C LYS A 23 2.54 0.23 12.98
N HIS A 24 1.54 0.09 13.87
CA HIS A 24 0.15 0.36 13.54
C HIS A 24 -0.05 1.81 13.04
N PRO A 25 -0.62 2.03 11.85
CA PRO A 25 -0.68 3.34 11.19
C PRO A 25 -1.88 4.19 11.65
N GLY A 26 -2.41 3.95 12.85
CA GLY A 26 -3.68 4.53 13.34
C GLY A 26 -3.76 6.05 13.19
N ASP A 27 -2.68 6.74 13.53
CA ASP A 27 -2.59 8.21 13.46
C ASP A 27 -2.51 8.74 12.02
N ILE A 28 -2.12 7.89 11.06
CA ILE A 28 -1.85 8.25 9.65
C ILE A 28 -3.02 7.88 8.73
N ILE A 29 -3.86 6.90 9.12
CA ILE A 29 -5.04 6.49 8.33
C ILE A 29 -5.96 7.68 7.99
N PRO A 30 -6.32 8.58 8.94
CA PRO A 30 -7.15 9.74 8.62
C PRO A 30 -6.57 10.59 7.48
N SER A 31 -5.27 10.89 7.57
CA SER A 31 -4.49 11.61 6.56
C SER A 31 -4.47 10.91 5.20
N LEU A 32 -4.32 9.59 5.18
CA LEU A 32 -4.30 8.79 3.95
C LEU A 32 -5.65 8.74 3.24
N THR A 33 -6.74 8.74 4.01
CA THR A 33 -8.11 8.77 3.49
C THR A 33 -8.55 10.16 3.04
N SER A 34 -7.89 11.21 3.55
CA SER A 34 -8.06 12.58 3.06
C SER A 34 -7.38 12.73 1.68
N SER A 35 -8.16 13.12 0.67
CA SER A 35 -7.65 13.36 -0.68
C SER A 35 -6.69 14.56 -0.77
N SER A 36 -6.59 15.37 0.30
CA SER A 36 -5.84 16.62 0.30
C SER A 36 -4.38 16.45 0.78
N GLU A 37 -4.09 15.43 1.59
CA GLU A 37 -2.78 15.30 2.21
C GLU A 37 -1.79 14.48 1.36
N LYS A 38 -0.73 15.17 0.94
CA LYS A 38 0.45 14.56 0.31
C LYS A 38 1.44 14.14 1.39
N LEU A 39 1.24 12.94 1.94
CA LEU A 39 2.23 12.31 2.82
C LEU A 39 3.50 11.97 2.02
N GLN A 40 4.67 12.23 2.60
CA GLN A 40 5.93 11.85 1.97
C GLN A 40 6.21 10.37 2.24
N LEU A 41 6.99 9.73 1.36
CA LEU A 41 7.35 8.31 1.51
C LEU A 41 8.02 8.04 2.88
N LYS A 42 8.89 8.96 3.33
CA LYS A 42 9.58 8.87 4.64
C LYS A 42 8.61 8.81 5.84
N ASP A 43 7.43 9.42 5.72
CA ASP A 43 6.44 9.44 6.79
C ASP A 43 5.70 8.10 6.87
N LEU A 44 5.72 7.31 5.79
CA LEU A 44 4.99 6.06 5.63
C LEU A 44 5.87 4.82 5.80
N VAL A 45 7.18 4.95 5.64
CA VAL A 45 8.15 3.85 5.77
C VAL A 45 8.65 3.75 7.22
N ASP A 46 9.00 2.52 7.63
CA ASP A 46 9.68 2.25 8.90
C ASP A 46 11.03 2.97 8.95
N GLU A 47 11.20 3.82 9.97
CA GLU A 47 12.38 4.64 10.19
C GLU A 47 13.65 3.83 10.50
N ARG A 48 13.49 2.56 10.89
CA ARG A 48 14.60 1.63 11.17
C ARG A 48 15.18 1.01 9.90
N LEU A 49 14.52 1.16 8.76
CA LEU A 49 15.02 0.62 7.51
C LEU A 49 16.20 1.44 7.00
N PRO A 50 17.23 0.77 6.42
CA PRO A 50 18.28 1.48 5.71
C PRO A 50 17.73 2.19 4.47
N TYR A 51 18.56 3.01 3.85
CA TYR A 51 18.21 3.67 2.59
C TYR A 51 17.69 2.66 1.56
N LEU A 52 16.49 2.92 1.04
CA LEU A 52 15.86 2.09 0.02
C LEU A 52 16.43 2.45 -1.35
N SER A 53 16.81 1.45 -2.14
CA SER A 53 17.17 1.72 -3.54
C SER A 53 15.98 2.34 -4.30
N PRO A 54 16.20 3.18 -5.33
CA PRO A 54 15.12 3.82 -6.08
C PRO A 54 14.05 2.84 -6.61
N LYS A 55 14.46 1.64 -7.02
CA LYS A 55 13.55 0.57 -7.46
C LYS A 55 12.64 0.08 -6.32
N ILE A 56 13.19 -0.08 -5.11
CA ILE A 56 12.41 -0.50 -3.93
C ILE A 56 11.48 0.64 -3.52
N GLU A 57 11.93 1.89 -3.56
CA GLU A 57 11.05 3.03 -3.31
C GLU A 57 9.85 3.08 -4.27
N GLU A 58 10.07 2.84 -5.57
CA GLU A 58 8.97 2.79 -6.54
C GLU A 58 7.98 1.67 -6.20
N ALA A 59 8.48 0.48 -5.87
CA ALA A 59 7.65 -0.64 -5.44
C ALA A 59 6.82 -0.32 -4.20
N VAL A 60 7.44 0.28 -3.17
CA VAL A 60 6.76 0.69 -1.94
C VAL A 60 5.72 1.78 -2.23
N LYS A 61 6.05 2.77 -3.07
CA LYS A 61 5.08 3.80 -3.51
C LYS A 61 3.87 3.18 -4.19
N SER A 62 4.05 2.18 -5.05
CA SER A 62 2.93 1.47 -5.68
C SER A 62 2.06 0.71 -4.66
N ILE A 63 2.67 0.06 -3.67
CA ILE A 63 1.93 -0.63 -2.60
C ILE A 63 1.15 0.37 -1.74
N ILE A 64 1.73 1.53 -1.42
CA ILE A 64 1.05 2.61 -0.68
C ILE A 64 -0.18 3.11 -1.45
N VAL A 65 -0.06 3.32 -2.76
CA VAL A 65 -1.20 3.73 -3.60
C VAL A 65 -2.31 2.68 -3.55
N LEU A 66 -1.96 1.39 -3.67
CA LEU A 66 -2.92 0.30 -3.55
C LEU A 66 -3.60 0.27 -2.17
N ALA A 67 -2.82 0.41 -1.10
CA ALA A 67 -3.34 0.43 0.26
C ALA A 67 -4.31 1.61 0.47
N ARG A 68 -4.00 2.80 -0.07
CA ARG A 68 -4.94 3.94 -0.06
C ARG A 68 -6.25 3.63 -0.77
N SER A 69 -6.21 2.96 -1.93
CA SER A 69 -7.43 2.52 -2.61
C SER A 69 -8.24 1.51 -1.79
N CYS A 70 -7.58 0.63 -1.03
CA CYS A 70 -8.24 -0.32 -0.13
C CYS A 70 -8.92 0.37 1.06
N LEU A 71 -8.37 1.50 1.53
CA LEU A 71 -8.88 2.28 2.67
C LEU A 71 -9.99 3.26 2.31
N HIS A 72 -10.49 3.25 1.07
CA HIS A 72 -11.55 4.17 0.66
C HIS A 72 -12.79 4.05 1.57
N THR A 73 -13.37 5.18 1.96
CA THR A 73 -14.53 5.23 2.87
C THR A 73 -15.75 4.53 2.27
N ASN A 74 -16.04 4.79 0.99
CA ASN A 74 -17.02 4.03 0.20
C ASN A 74 -16.51 2.60 -0.12
N PRO A 75 -17.18 1.53 0.35
CA PRO A 75 -16.79 0.14 0.05
C PRO A 75 -16.80 -0.22 -1.44
N GLN A 76 -17.66 0.41 -2.25
CA GLN A 76 -17.74 0.14 -3.69
C GLN A 76 -16.55 0.71 -4.48
N SER A 77 -15.90 1.74 -3.94
CA SER A 77 -14.69 2.33 -4.52
C SER A 77 -13.42 1.54 -4.19
N ARG A 78 -13.49 0.59 -3.25
CA ARG A 78 -12.36 -0.29 -2.93
C ARG A 78 -12.17 -1.32 -4.05
N PRO A 79 -10.94 -1.77 -4.35
CA PRO A 79 -10.71 -2.87 -5.28
C PRO A 79 -11.31 -4.20 -4.78
N THR A 80 -11.24 -5.23 -5.61
CA THR A 80 -11.49 -6.62 -5.17
C THR A 80 -10.20 -7.23 -4.62
N MET A 81 -10.29 -8.24 -3.74
CA MET A 81 -9.10 -8.97 -3.29
C MET A 81 -8.34 -9.63 -4.45
N HIS A 82 -9.04 -10.04 -5.50
CA HIS A 82 -8.39 -10.50 -6.74
C HIS A 82 -7.49 -9.41 -7.33
N ASN A 83 -7.99 -8.18 -7.52
CA ASN A 83 -7.16 -7.08 -8.04
C ASN A 83 -6.00 -6.73 -7.09
N VAL A 84 -6.23 -6.74 -5.77
CA VAL A 84 -5.21 -6.51 -4.76
C VAL A 84 -4.09 -7.56 -4.86
N SER A 85 -4.41 -8.81 -5.16
CA SER A 85 -3.40 -9.88 -5.29
C SER A 85 -2.53 -9.76 -6.56
N GLN A 86 -3.04 -9.15 -7.64
CA GLN A 86 -2.30 -9.04 -8.90
C GLN A 86 -1.30 -7.88 -8.91
N LEU A 87 -1.63 -6.74 -8.29
CA LEU A 87 -0.83 -5.52 -8.36
C LEU A 87 0.59 -5.66 -7.75
N PRO A 88 0.77 -6.27 -6.56
CA PRO A 88 2.10 -6.54 -6.01
C PRO A 88 2.89 -7.50 -6.89
N ASN A 89 2.22 -8.46 -7.55
CA ASN A 89 2.86 -9.40 -8.44
C ASN A 89 3.40 -8.74 -9.70
N ASP A 90 2.77 -7.67 -10.21
CA ASP A 90 3.30 -6.93 -11.37
C ASP A 90 4.53 -6.09 -10.99
N VAL A 91 4.54 -5.52 -9.78
CA VAL A 91 5.73 -4.87 -9.19
C VAL A 91 6.87 -5.87 -9.00
N ILE A 92 6.57 -7.08 -8.52
CA ILE A 92 7.55 -8.17 -8.33
C ILE A 92 7.98 -8.80 -9.66
N LYS A 93 7.11 -8.88 -10.68
CA LYS A 93 7.45 -9.39 -12.02
C LYS A 93 8.36 -8.41 -12.78
N LYS A 94 8.15 -7.08 -12.64
CA LYS A 94 9.14 -6.09 -13.11
C LYS A 94 10.53 -6.37 -12.54
N LYS A 95 10.63 -6.81 -11.28
CA LYS A 95 11.91 -7.22 -10.65
C LYS A 95 12.58 -8.39 -11.38
N LYS A 96 11.81 -9.37 -11.88
CA LYS A 96 12.36 -10.52 -12.63
C LYS A 96 12.92 -10.09 -13.99
N ASN A 97 12.25 -9.17 -14.70
CA ASN A 97 12.71 -8.72 -16.02
C ASN A 97 13.88 -7.72 -15.96
N CYS A 98 14.01 -6.92 -14.90
CA CYS A 98 15.16 -6.02 -14.75
C CYS A 98 16.48 -6.71 -14.36
N ASN A 99 16.45 -8.00 -13.98
CA ASN A 99 17.64 -8.78 -13.60
C ASN A 99 18.12 -9.71 -14.72
N ALA A 100 17.55 -9.64 -15.92
CA ALA A 100 17.92 -10.47 -17.06
C ALA A 100 18.88 -9.77 -18.05
N GLY A 101 19.46 -8.63 -17.66
CA GLY A 101 20.34 -7.81 -18.51
C GLY A 101 21.48 -7.11 -17.76
N GLN A 102 21.91 -7.65 -16.63
CA GLN A 102 23.20 -7.33 -16.01
C GLN A 102 23.99 -8.62 -15.84
#